data_AF-A0AAW7K2G7-F1
#
_entry.id   AF-A0AAW7K2G7-F1
#
_cell.length_a   1.000
_cell.length_b   1.000
_cell.length_c   1.000
_cell.angle_alpha   90.00
_cell.angle_beta   90.00
_cell.angle_gamma   90.00
#
_symmetry.space_group_name_H-M   'P 1'
#
loop_
_entity.id
_entity.type
_entity.pdbx_description
1 polymer ?
#
loop_
_entity_poly.entity_id
_entity_poly.type
_entity_poly.pdbx_seq_one_letter_code
_entity_poly.pdbx_strand_id
1 'polypeptide(L)'
;MRKSSQNGSAILMTITFIFALSLLLLQAMHRQLDNLLLISRNEQHYLRSYNLAISALSWGINQRWPLHQFANTRQSKKFWHCQEHLSEALRVCIKASVTPNIFVLRGEGLVNHHGQKIDLYQRVAPDNVQVSPEGHHIVGIAQGWLDFCPEKERGFCSG
;
A
#
# COMPACT_ATOMS: atom_id res chain seq x y z
N MET A 1 27.74 -74.34 17.55
CA MET A 1 27.40 -73.43 16.43
C MET A 1 27.58 -72.00 16.90
N ARG A 2 28.57 -71.27 16.37
CA ARG A 2 28.96 -69.93 16.84
C ARG A 2 28.32 -68.88 15.92
N LYS A 3 27.32 -68.15 16.42
CA LYS A 3 26.66 -67.04 15.70
C LYS A 3 27.69 -65.92 15.54
N SER A 4 28.15 -65.66 14.33
CA SER A 4 28.94 -64.46 14.03
C SER A 4 28.01 -63.25 14.20
N SER A 5 28.30 -62.41 15.19
CA SER A 5 27.59 -61.14 15.37
C SER A 5 27.88 -60.27 14.15
N GLN A 6 26.87 -60.06 13.32
CA GLN A 6 26.94 -59.35 12.06
C GLN A 6 26.95 -57.83 12.32
N ASN A 7 28.02 -57.34 12.96
CA ASN A 7 28.15 -55.95 13.45
C ASN A 7 28.15 -54.89 12.32
N GLY A 8 28.49 -55.27 11.08
CA GLY A 8 28.48 -54.35 9.93
C GLY A 8 27.08 -53.99 9.41
N SER A 9 26.10 -54.89 9.56
CA SER A 9 24.70 -54.65 9.14
C SER A 9 24.00 -53.62 10.04
N ALA A 10 24.26 -53.70 11.35
CA ALA A 10 23.68 -52.78 12.33
C ALA A 10 24.19 -51.34 12.15
N ILE A 11 25.48 -51.15 11.87
CA ILE A 11 26.08 -49.83 11.65
C ILE A 11 25.52 -49.17 10.39
N LEU A 12 25.41 -49.91 9.28
CA LEU A 12 24.80 -49.42 8.05
C LEU A 12 23.35 -48.98 8.27
N MET A 13 22.58 -49.75 9.03
CA MET A 13 21.20 -49.41 9.36
C MET A 13 21.11 -48.12 10.19
N THR A 14 21.98 -47.91 11.18
CA THR A 14 21.99 -46.66 11.96
C THR A 14 22.33 -45.43 11.11
N ILE A 15 23.30 -45.56 10.20
CA ILE A 15 23.72 -44.46 9.31
C ILE A 15 22.58 -44.10 8.36
N THR A 16 21.92 -45.08 7.75
CA THR A 16 20.78 -44.82 6.85
C THR A 16 19.61 -44.18 7.60
N PHE A 17 19.35 -44.58 8.85
CA PHE A 17 18.36 -43.93 9.70
C PHE A 17 18.71 -42.46 9.99
N ILE A 18 19.97 -42.16 10.34
CA ILE A 18 20.42 -40.78 10.58
C ILE A 18 20.30 -39.93 9.32
N PHE A 19 20.70 -40.47 8.16
CA PHE A 19 20.53 -39.79 6.88
C PHE A 19 19.05 -39.53 6.56
N ALA A 20 18.18 -40.53 6.79
CA ALA A 20 16.75 -40.37 6.56
C ALA A 20 16.15 -39.27 7.47
N LEU A 21 16.50 -39.26 8.76
CA LEU A 21 16.05 -38.21 9.69
C LEU A 21 16.58 -36.82 9.29
N SER A 22 17.84 -36.74 8.85
CA SER A 22 18.45 -35.49 8.39
C SER A 22 17.73 -34.94 7.15
N LEU A 23 17.38 -35.82 6.21
CA LEU A 23 16.61 -35.44 5.01
C LEU A 23 15.19 -34.96 5.36
N LEU A 24 14.52 -35.63 6.29
CA LEU A 24 13.19 -35.22 6.76
C LEU A 24 13.24 -33.84 7.44
N LEU A 25 14.25 -33.58 8.27
CA LEU A 25 14.45 -32.29 8.91
C LEU A 25 14.73 -31.19 7.87
N LEU A 26 15.59 -31.47 6.88
CA LEU A 26 15.90 -30.52 5.82
C LEU A 26 14.65 -30.18 4.98
N GLN A 27 13.83 -31.18 4.65
CA GLN A 27 12.56 -30.96 3.95
C GLN A 27 11.57 -30.13 4.76
N ALA A 28 11.48 -30.35 6.07
CA ALA A 28 10.63 -29.54 6.95
C ALA A 28 11.11 -28.08 7.00
N MET A 29 12.42 -27.85 7.12
CA MET A 29 13.01 -26.51 7.11
C MET A 29 12.80 -25.79 5.77
N HIS A 30 12.95 -26.51 4.66
CA HIS A 30 12.71 -25.94 3.33
C HIS A 30 11.25 -25.46 3.19
N ARG A 31 10.29 -26.29 3.60
CA ARG A 31 8.86 -25.92 3.58
C ARG A 31 8.55 -24.74 4.50
N GLN A 32 9.19 -24.64 5.65
CA GLN A 32 9.01 -23.50 6.56
C GLN A 32 9.54 -22.19 5.94
N LEU A 33 10.71 -22.23 5.33
CA LEU A 33 11.30 -21.07 4.68
C LEU A 33 10.45 -20.58 3.50
N ASP A 34 9.96 -21.50 2.66
CA ASP A 34 9.10 -21.15 1.52
C ASP A 34 7.83 -20.42 1.97
N ASN A 35 7.19 -20.91 3.03
CA ASN A 35 6.01 -20.26 3.60
C ASN A 35 6.31 -18.86 4.15
N LEU A 36 7.45 -18.69 4.84
CA LEU A 36 7.87 -17.37 5.35
C LEU A 36 8.19 -16.38 4.23
N LEU A 37 8.83 -16.85 3.15
CA LEU A 37 9.12 -16.03 1.99
C LEU A 37 7.84 -15.57 1.28
N LEU A 38 6.83 -16.43 1.18
CA LEU A 38 5.54 -16.07 0.60
C LEU A 38 4.81 -15.01 1.42
N ILE A 39 4.76 -15.15 2.74
CA ILE A 39 4.12 -14.17 3.64
C ILE A 39 4.85 -12.83 3.57
N SER A 40 6.19 -12.85 3.68
CA SER A 40 7.01 -11.64 3.67
C SER A 40 6.89 -10.85 2.37
N ARG A 41 6.77 -11.50 1.22
CA ARG A 41 6.57 -10.81 -0.06
C ARG A 41 5.27 -10.02 -0.09
N ASN A 42 4.15 -10.61 0.34
CA ASN A 42 2.86 -9.92 0.35
C ASN A 42 2.87 -8.72 1.30
N GLU A 43 3.45 -8.88 2.50
CA GLU A 43 3.62 -7.77 3.45
C GLU A 43 4.47 -6.65 2.88
N GLN A 44 5.60 -6.98 2.23
CA GLN A 44 6.47 -5.99 1.60
C GLN A 44 5.75 -5.22 0.50
N HIS A 45 4.97 -5.90 -0.35
CA HIS A 45 4.18 -5.23 -1.39
C HIS A 45 3.15 -4.28 -0.79
N TYR A 46 2.41 -4.72 0.23
CA TYR A 46 1.45 -3.88 0.95
C TYR A 46 2.13 -2.66 1.57
N LEU A 47 3.21 -2.85 2.33
CA LEU A 47 3.94 -1.76 2.98
C LEU A 47 4.49 -0.76 1.97
N ARG A 48 4.96 -1.23 0.82
CA ARG A 48 5.49 -0.34 -0.22
C ARG A 48 4.36 0.47 -0.89
N SER A 49 3.24 -0.15 -1.23
CA SER A 49 2.06 0.57 -1.73
C SER A 49 1.56 1.60 -0.70
N TYR A 50 1.51 1.22 0.59
CA TYR A 50 1.04 2.10 1.66
C TYR A 50 1.96 3.32 1.83
N ASN A 51 3.28 3.10 1.86
CA ASN A 51 4.25 4.19 1.94
C ASN A 51 4.17 5.11 0.72
N LEU A 52 3.98 4.57 -0.49
CA LEU A 52 3.75 5.40 -1.68
C LEU A 52 2.50 6.26 -1.55
N ALA A 53 1.39 5.70 -1.07
CA ALA A 53 0.14 6.44 -0.86
C ALA A 53 0.31 7.57 0.17
N ILE A 54 1.02 7.32 1.28
CA ILE A 54 1.33 8.36 2.29
C ILE A 54 2.23 9.43 1.70
N SER A 55 3.31 9.05 1.01
CA SER A 55 4.22 10.00 0.38
C SER A 55 3.49 10.86 -0.66
N ALA A 56 2.60 10.26 -1.46
CA ALA A 56 1.78 10.98 -2.42
C ALA A 56 0.83 11.98 -1.74
N LEU A 57 0.20 11.61 -0.61
CA LEU A 57 -0.61 12.55 0.19
C LEU A 57 0.24 13.71 0.74
N SER A 58 1.39 13.41 1.34
CA SER A 58 2.29 14.42 1.91
C SER A 58 2.79 15.39 0.85
N TRP A 59 3.18 14.87 -0.31
CA TRP A 59 3.54 15.68 -1.47
C TRP A 59 2.37 16.53 -1.97
N GLY A 60 1.17 15.93 -2.08
CA GLY A 60 -0.05 16.57 -2.57
C GLY A 60 -0.56 17.74 -1.72
N ILE A 61 -0.36 17.68 -0.39
CA ILE A 61 -0.69 18.79 0.52
C ILE A 61 0.16 20.03 0.20
N ASN A 62 1.40 19.84 -0.23
CA ASN A 62 2.32 20.93 -0.57
C ASN A 62 2.13 21.47 -2.00
N GLN A 63 1.22 20.88 -2.79
CA GLN A 63 0.94 21.34 -4.15
C GLN A 63 -0.08 22.48 -4.19
N ARG A 64 -0.09 23.21 -5.29
CA ARG A 64 -1.12 24.21 -5.60
C ARG A 64 -2.26 23.56 -6.37
N TRP A 65 -3.48 23.83 -5.92
CA TRP A 65 -4.68 23.25 -6.50
C TRP A 65 -5.61 24.32 -7.09
N PRO A 66 -6.12 24.15 -8.31
CA PRO A 66 -7.03 25.11 -8.92
C PRO A 66 -8.47 24.93 -8.43
N LEU A 67 -8.69 25.06 -7.11
CA LEU A 67 -9.96 24.75 -6.43
C LEU A 67 -11.19 25.43 -7.06
N HIS A 68 -11.03 26.67 -7.53
CA HIS A 68 -12.11 27.44 -8.17
C HIS A 68 -12.67 26.77 -9.44
N GLN A 69 -11.85 26.01 -10.18
CA GLN A 69 -12.24 25.35 -11.42
C GLN A 69 -13.18 24.16 -11.20
N PHE A 70 -13.13 23.57 -10.00
CA PHE A 70 -13.91 22.38 -9.68
C PHE A 70 -14.86 22.51 -8.49
N ALA A 71 -14.77 23.58 -7.70
CA ALA A 71 -15.74 23.90 -6.66
C ALA A 71 -17.07 24.44 -7.22
N ASN A 72 -17.03 25.16 -8.35
CA ASN A 72 -18.16 25.97 -8.82
C ASN A 72 -19.09 25.23 -9.80
N THR A 73 -18.60 24.21 -10.50
CA THR A 73 -19.35 23.49 -11.53
C THR A 73 -19.85 22.14 -11.01
N ARG A 74 -21.17 21.90 -11.11
CA ARG A 74 -21.82 20.65 -10.67
C ARG A 74 -21.24 19.39 -11.35
N GLN A 75 -20.71 19.53 -12.56
CA GLN A 75 -20.01 18.46 -13.29
C GLN A 75 -18.59 18.22 -12.78
N SER A 76 -17.79 19.27 -12.54
CA SER A 76 -16.42 19.11 -12.00
C SER A 76 -16.39 18.51 -10.60
N LYS A 77 -17.43 18.72 -9.78
CA LYS A 77 -17.58 18.03 -8.48
C LYS A 77 -17.60 16.49 -8.59
N LYS A 78 -17.86 15.93 -9.78
CA LYS A 78 -17.89 14.48 -10.00
C LYS A 78 -16.52 13.89 -10.32
N PHE A 79 -15.59 14.69 -10.84
CA PHE A 79 -14.32 14.19 -11.36
C PHE A 79 -13.17 14.39 -10.37
N TRP A 80 -12.20 13.47 -10.42
CA TRP A 80 -10.93 13.59 -9.72
C TRP A 80 -9.98 14.44 -10.55
N HIS A 81 -9.38 15.46 -9.93
CA HIS A 81 -8.31 16.24 -10.54
C HIS A 81 -6.97 15.72 -10.01
N CYS A 82 -6.17 15.09 -10.87
CA CYS A 82 -4.94 14.42 -10.46
C CYS A 82 -3.70 15.21 -10.87
N GLN A 83 -2.67 15.12 -10.02
CA GLN A 83 -1.32 15.54 -10.31
C GLN A 83 -0.37 14.36 -10.08
N GLU A 84 0.67 14.27 -10.89
CA GLU A 84 1.65 13.18 -10.85
C GLU A 84 3.07 13.74 -10.74
N HIS A 85 3.88 13.12 -9.88
CA HIS A 85 5.30 13.40 -9.74
C HIS A 85 6.09 12.26 -10.39
N LEU A 86 6.56 12.47 -11.62
CA LEU A 86 7.15 11.43 -12.46
C LEU A 86 8.43 10.80 -11.89
N SER A 87 9.24 11.57 -11.17
CA SER A 87 10.52 11.08 -10.61
C SER A 87 10.34 10.07 -9.48
N GLU A 88 9.29 10.24 -8.65
CA GLU A 88 8.99 9.37 -7.51
C GLU A 88 7.76 8.49 -7.72
N ALA A 89 7.18 8.52 -8.93
CA ALA A 89 5.95 7.82 -9.30
C ALA A 89 4.78 8.07 -8.32
N LEU A 90 4.68 9.29 -7.78
CA LEU A 90 3.59 9.67 -6.88
C LEU A 90 2.41 10.18 -7.68
N ARG A 91 1.21 9.75 -7.32
CA ARG A 91 -0.04 10.26 -7.89
C ARG A 91 -0.98 10.66 -6.78
N VAL A 92 -1.46 11.88 -6.86
CA VAL A 92 -2.44 12.41 -5.90
C VAL A 92 -3.58 13.07 -6.65
N CYS A 93 -4.80 12.85 -6.18
CA CYS A 93 -5.99 13.40 -6.80
C CYS A 93 -6.81 14.17 -5.77
N ILE A 94 -7.45 15.26 -6.19
CA ILE A 94 -8.35 16.05 -5.36
C ILE A 94 -9.76 16.04 -5.93
N LYS A 95 -10.75 16.05 -5.06
CA LYS A 95 -12.17 16.16 -5.41
C LYS A 95 -12.91 17.00 -4.39
N ALA A 96 -13.91 17.77 -4.83
CA ALA A 96 -14.76 18.53 -3.92
C ALA A 96 -15.61 17.58 -3.07
N SER A 97 -15.61 17.79 -1.74
CA SER A 97 -16.45 17.04 -0.81
C SER A 97 -17.93 17.42 -1.00
N VAL A 98 -18.82 16.60 -0.45
CA VAL A 98 -20.24 16.97 -0.26
C VAL A 98 -20.34 18.18 0.69
N THR A 99 -19.39 18.32 1.62
CA THR A 99 -19.35 19.45 2.55
C THR A 99 -18.77 20.70 1.87
N PRO A 100 -19.43 21.87 1.95
CA PRO A 100 -18.90 23.11 1.38
C PRO A 100 -17.52 23.46 1.93
N ASN A 101 -16.66 24.00 1.06
CA ASN A 101 -15.29 24.43 1.39
C ASN A 101 -14.36 23.33 1.93
N ILE A 102 -14.74 22.06 1.79
CA ILE A 102 -13.91 20.90 2.10
C ILE A 102 -13.64 20.13 0.81
N PHE A 103 -12.44 19.61 0.70
CA PHE A 103 -12.01 18.76 -0.40
C PHE A 103 -11.45 17.46 0.15
N VAL A 104 -11.49 16.44 -0.68
CA VAL A 104 -10.89 15.13 -0.41
C VAL A 104 -9.67 15.00 -1.30
N LEU A 105 -8.52 14.85 -0.67
CA LEU A 105 -7.27 14.48 -1.31
C LEU A 105 -7.11 12.96 -1.23
N ARG A 106 -6.74 12.30 -2.33
CA ARG A 106 -6.47 10.87 -2.44
C ARG A 106 -5.04 10.66 -2.89
N GLY A 107 -4.20 10.03 -2.08
CA GLY A 107 -2.88 9.56 -2.49
C GLY A 107 -2.97 8.11 -2.95
N GLU A 108 -2.45 7.84 -4.14
CA GLU A 108 -2.47 6.50 -4.75
C GLU A 108 -1.12 5.82 -4.57
N GLY A 109 -1.16 4.60 -4.03
CA GLY A 109 -0.01 3.74 -3.83
C GLY A 109 -0.10 2.52 -4.72
N LEU A 110 0.53 2.57 -5.89
CA LEU A 110 0.63 1.45 -6.81
C LEU A 110 2.09 1.25 -7.24
N VAL A 111 2.74 0.23 -6.67
CA VAL A 111 4.15 -0.07 -6.96
C VAL A 111 4.32 -0.73 -8.33
N ASN A 112 3.34 -1.54 -8.76
CA ASN A 112 3.38 -2.36 -9.96
C ASN A 112 2.00 -2.98 -10.24
N HIS A 113 1.75 -3.45 -11.47
CA HIS A 113 0.46 -4.02 -11.90
C HIS A 113 -0.01 -5.25 -11.09
N HIS A 114 0.91 -5.93 -10.40
CA HIS A 114 0.60 -7.09 -9.55
C HIS A 114 0.44 -6.73 -8.06
N GLY A 115 0.80 -5.51 -7.67
CA GLY A 115 0.64 -5.04 -6.29
C GLY A 115 -0.80 -4.63 -6.02
N GLN A 116 -1.22 -4.76 -4.76
CA GLN A 116 -2.49 -4.19 -4.32
C GLN A 116 -2.42 -2.66 -4.41
N LYS A 117 -3.36 -2.06 -5.15
CA LYS A 117 -3.55 -0.60 -5.13
C LYS A 117 -4.05 -0.20 -3.75
N ILE A 118 -3.36 0.73 -3.10
CA ILE A 118 -3.78 1.31 -1.83
C ILE A 118 -4.12 2.77 -2.09
N ASP A 119 -5.32 3.17 -1.71
CA ASP A 119 -5.77 4.56 -1.76
C ASP A 119 -5.93 5.06 -0.32
N LEU A 120 -5.25 6.15 0.00
CA LEU A 120 -5.39 6.84 1.29
C LEU A 120 -6.01 8.20 1.05
N TYR A 121 -6.79 8.67 2.02
CA TYR A 121 -7.55 9.90 1.92
C TYR A 121 -7.17 10.88 3.01
N GLN A 122 -7.22 12.17 2.67
CA GLN A 122 -7.09 13.27 3.61
C GLN A 122 -8.15 14.32 3.29
N ARG A 123 -8.94 14.71 4.29
CA ARG A 123 -9.81 15.89 4.18
C ARG A 123 -8.98 17.15 4.30
N VAL A 124 -9.17 18.08 3.37
CA VAL A 124 -8.42 19.32 3.28
C VAL A 124 -9.35 20.52 3.10
N ALA A 125 -8.89 21.67 3.55
CA ALA A 125 -9.56 22.96 3.36
C ALA A 125 -8.60 23.93 2.65
N PRO A 126 -9.10 24.91 1.90
CA PRO A 126 -8.24 25.96 1.35
C PRO A 126 -7.57 26.72 2.49
N ASP A 127 -6.29 27.02 2.31
CA ASP A 127 -5.58 27.95 3.16
C ASP A 127 -6.02 29.38 2.81
N ASN A 128 -6.68 30.04 3.75
CA ASN A 128 -7.18 31.40 3.57
C ASN A 128 -6.04 32.45 3.52
N VAL A 129 -4.81 32.07 3.87
CA VAL A 129 -3.65 32.98 3.96
C VAL A 129 -2.89 33.09 2.64
N GLN A 130 -2.94 32.07 1.78
CA GLN A 130 -2.07 31.96 0.60
C GLN A 130 -2.88 31.72 -0.68
N VAL A 131 -3.64 32.73 -1.09
CA VAL A 131 -4.33 32.73 -2.39
C VAL A 131 -3.38 33.26 -3.46
N SER A 132 -2.88 32.36 -4.31
CA SER A 132 -2.06 32.69 -5.48
C SER A 132 -2.92 32.62 -6.76
N PRO A 133 -2.63 33.44 -7.80
CA PRO A 133 -3.25 33.26 -9.12
C PRO A 133 -2.97 31.88 -9.75
N GLU A 134 -1.93 31.17 -9.31
CA GLU A 134 -1.59 29.81 -9.76
C GLU A 134 -2.44 28.70 -9.12
N GLY A 135 -3.22 29.03 -8.08
CA GLY A 135 -4.02 28.07 -7.32
C GLY A 135 -4.02 28.35 -5.83
N HIS A 136 -4.76 27.54 -5.09
CA HIS A 136 -4.87 27.61 -3.64
C HIS A 136 -3.93 26.60 -3.00
N HIS A 137 -3.24 27.04 -1.94
CA HIS A 137 -2.68 26.12 -0.98
C HIS A 137 -3.81 25.47 -0.18
N ILE A 138 -3.59 24.22 0.23
CA ILE A 138 -4.54 23.45 1.02
C ILE A 138 -3.89 23.03 2.34
N VAL A 139 -4.70 22.90 3.37
CA VAL A 139 -4.26 22.42 4.67
C VAL A 139 -5.07 21.20 5.07
N GLY A 140 -4.39 20.21 5.66
CA GLY A 140 -5.03 19.04 6.23
C GLY A 140 -5.91 19.41 7.42
N ILE A 141 -7.16 18.96 7.39
CA ILE A 141 -8.04 19.06 8.56
C ILE A 141 -7.57 18.04 9.60
N ALA A 142 -7.47 18.45 10.87
CA ALA A 142 -7.12 17.56 11.97
C ALA A 142 -8.06 16.34 12.01
N GLN A 143 -7.50 15.14 12.21
CA GLN A 143 -8.26 13.87 12.15
C GLN A 143 -8.98 13.64 10.80
N GLY A 144 -8.53 14.31 9.74
CA GLY A 144 -9.07 14.15 8.39
C GLY A 144 -8.40 13.04 7.58
N TRP A 145 -7.37 12.37 8.12
CA TRP A 145 -6.68 11.26 7.49
C TRP A 145 -7.49 9.96 7.65
N LEU A 146 -7.68 9.23 6.56
CA LEU A 146 -8.56 8.06 6.49
C LEU A 146 -7.99 7.03 5.50
N ASP A 147 -8.10 5.75 5.83
CA ASP A 147 -7.80 4.62 4.96
C ASP A 147 -9.03 4.10 4.19
N PHE A 148 -10.18 4.77 4.36
CA PHE A 148 -11.44 4.49 3.67
C PHE A 148 -12.04 5.77 3.06
N CYS A 149 -12.97 5.59 2.12
CA CYS A 149 -13.63 6.71 1.46
C CYS A 149 -14.38 7.60 2.47
N PRO A 150 -14.07 8.90 2.58
CA PRO A 150 -14.68 9.79 3.57
C PRO A 150 -16.17 10.07 3.34
N GLU A 151 -16.66 9.85 2.13
CA GLU A 151 -18.03 10.20 1.74
C GLU A 151 -18.97 8.99 1.76
N LYS A 152 -20.20 9.21 2.24
CA LYS A 152 -21.23 8.17 2.32
C LYS A 152 -21.81 7.78 0.96
N GLU A 153 -21.74 8.68 -0.03
CA GLU A 153 -22.28 8.42 -1.36
C GLU A 153 -21.50 7.31 -2.06
N ARG A 154 -22.20 6.24 -2.42
CA ARG A 154 -21.60 5.13 -3.17
C ARG A 154 -21.09 5.63 -4.51
N GLY A 155 -19.84 5.31 -4.82
CA GLY A 155 -19.20 5.75 -6.05
C GLY A 155 -18.45 7.07 -5.95
N PHE A 156 -18.51 7.80 -4.82
CA PHE A 156 -17.76 9.06 -4.69
C PHE A 156 -16.26 8.87 -4.93
N CYS A 157 -15.68 7.84 -4.29
CA CYS A 157 -14.27 7.49 -4.43
C CYS A 157 -13.97 6.53 -5.59
N SER A 158 -14.98 6.11 -6.36
CA SER A 158 -14.80 5.26 -7.53
C SER A 158 -14.31 6.12 -8.70
N GLY A 159 -13.22 5.70 -9.34
CA GLY A 159 -12.58 6.41 -10.46
C GLY A 159 -11.10 6.63 -10.24
#